data_AF-A0A291BBW9-F1
#
_entry.id   AF-A0A291BBW9-F1
#
_cell.length_a   1.000
_cell.length_b   1.000
_cell.length_c   1.000
_cell.angle_alpha   90.00
_cell.angle_beta   90.00
_cell.angle_gamma   90.00
#
_symmetry.space_group_name_H-M   'P 1'
#
loop_
_entity.id
_entity.type
_entity.pdbx_description
1 polymer ?
#
loop_
_entity_poly.entity_id
_entity_poly.type
_entity_poly.pdbx_seq_one_letter_code
_entity_poly.pdbx_strand_id
1 'polypeptide(L)'
;MINNGVAQHIVQRYLGHESLTMTSIYAHIMDKTLKEEYAKFNDKMADIKGAIYDVADVAESFSEGCDADSIDSQWLKKNIAVQALPNGLCSLPVVQGSCLHANACLTCPNFRTDHRYLPQHKDQLNRTEEIIPTCSSKGWARKLEMNEKIKQSLVNIIEPLEVK
;
A
#
# COMPACT_ATOMS: atom_id res chain seq x y z
N MET A 1 -11.45 -26.55 -8.24
CA MET A 1 -12.86 -26.20 -8.51
C MET A 1 -13.25 -24.89 -7.83
N ILE A 2 -13.16 -24.77 -6.51
CA ILE A 2 -13.45 -23.50 -5.81
C ILE A 2 -12.51 -22.36 -6.25
N ASN A 3 -11.20 -22.59 -6.31
CA ASN A 3 -10.22 -21.62 -6.81
C ASN A 3 -10.40 -21.22 -8.28
N ASN A 4 -11.26 -21.92 -9.03
CA ASN A 4 -11.58 -21.61 -10.42
C ASN A 4 -12.95 -20.91 -10.55
N GLY A 5 -13.46 -20.33 -9.46
CA GLY A 5 -14.70 -19.55 -9.43
C GLY A 5 -15.99 -20.37 -9.27
N VAL A 6 -15.90 -21.67 -8.99
CA VAL A 6 -17.09 -22.51 -8.78
C VAL A 6 -17.65 -22.29 -7.37
N ALA A 7 -18.93 -21.95 -7.27
CA ALA A 7 -19.59 -21.66 -6.00
C ALA A 7 -19.53 -22.85 -5.02
N GLN A 8 -19.35 -22.56 -3.73
CA GLN A 8 -19.12 -23.56 -2.68
C GLN A 8 -20.24 -24.60 -2.58
N HIS A 9 -21.51 -24.19 -2.70
CA HIS A 9 -22.66 -25.12 -2.66
C HIS A 9 -22.69 -26.10 -3.86
N ILE A 10 -22.13 -25.71 -5.01
CA ILE A 10 -22.01 -26.57 -6.18
C ILE A 10 -20.93 -27.62 -5.93
N VAL A 11 -19.80 -27.21 -5.35
CA VAL A 11 -18.70 -28.12 -4.99
C VAL A 11 -19.12 -29.09 -3.89
N GLN A 12 -19.89 -28.63 -2.90
CA GLN A 12 -20.48 -29.50 -1.88
C GLN A 12 -21.32 -30.61 -2.51
N ARG A 13 -22.23 -30.24 -3.43
CA ARG A 13 -23.12 -31.19 -4.10
C ARG A 13 -22.36 -32.13 -5.04
N TYR A 14 -21.32 -31.64 -5.70
CA TYR A 14 -20.48 -32.42 -6.59
C TYR A 14 -19.61 -33.45 -5.85
N LEU A 15 -19.04 -33.06 -4.70
CA LEU A 15 -18.21 -33.94 -3.86
C LEU A 15 -19.02 -34.79 -2.87
N GLY A 16 -20.36 -34.64 -2.86
CA GLY A 16 -21.23 -35.41 -1.99
C GLY A 16 -21.06 -35.11 -0.50
N HIS A 17 -20.58 -33.91 -0.15
CA HIS A 17 -20.40 -33.53 1.25
C HIS A 17 -21.75 -33.31 1.95
N GLU A 18 -21.92 -33.99 3.07
CA GLU A 18 -23.16 -33.97 3.85
C GLU A 18 -23.38 -32.63 4.59
N SER A 19 -22.29 -31.90 4.90
CA SER A 19 -22.36 -30.59 5.53
C SER A 19 -21.53 -29.53 4.82
N LEU A 20 -21.94 -28.27 4.97
CA LEU A 20 -21.20 -27.10 4.47
C LEU A 20 -19.81 -26.98 5.12
N THR A 21 -19.65 -27.43 6.37
CA THR A 21 -18.39 -27.40 7.12
C THR A 21 -17.27 -28.18 6.42
N MET A 22 -17.59 -29.36 5.86
CA MET A 22 -16.62 -30.16 5.09
C MET A 22 -16.16 -29.43 3.82
N THR A 23 -17.03 -28.61 3.23
CA THR A 23 -16.70 -27.82 2.03
C THR A 23 -15.99 -26.50 2.40
N SER A 24 -16.19 -25.98 3.61
CA SER A 24 -15.56 -24.76 4.14
C SER A 24 -14.04 -24.86 4.20
N ILE A 25 -13.50 -26.07 4.40
CA ILE A 25 -12.04 -26.31 4.35
C ILE A 25 -11.47 -25.90 2.99
N TYR A 26 -12.18 -26.21 1.89
CA TYR A 26 -11.76 -25.81 0.55
C TYR A 26 -11.95 -24.32 0.28
N ALA A 27 -12.94 -23.67 0.89
CA ALA A 27 -13.11 -22.22 0.83
C ALA A 27 -11.96 -21.50 1.56
N HIS A 28 -11.55 -21.97 2.74
CA HIS A 28 -10.38 -21.43 3.44
C HIS A 28 -9.06 -21.58 2.67
N ILE A 29 -8.89 -22.68 1.92
CA ILE A 29 -7.75 -22.83 1.02
C ILE A 29 -7.80 -21.76 -0.09
N MET A 30 -8.97 -21.48 -0.66
CA MET A 30 -9.15 -20.38 -1.63
C MET A 30 -8.78 -19.02 -1.02
N ASP A 31 -9.23 -18.73 0.20
CA ASP A 31 -8.92 -17.48 0.90
C ASP A 31 -7.41 -17.34 1.12
N LYS A 32 -6.74 -18.43 1.53
CA LYS A 32 -5.29 -18.46 1.70
C LYS A 32 -4.56 -18.25 0.37
N THR A 33 -4.95 -18.95 -0.69
CA THR A 33 -4.36 -18.76 -2.03
C THR A 33 -4.60 -17.34 -2.55
N LEU A 34 -5.79 -16.77 -2.33
CA LEU A 34 -6.10 -15.40 -2.73
C LEU A 34 -5.25 -14.38 -1.97
N LYS A 35 -5.03 -14.58 -0.67
CA LYS A 35 -4.10 -13.75 0.12
C LYS A 35 -2.66 -13.88 -0.37
N GLU A 36 -2.21 -15.08 -0.69
CA GLU A 36 -0.86 -15.32 -1.24
C GLU A 36 -0.69 -14.68 -2.62
N GLU A 37 -1.66 -14.83 -3.52
CA GLU A 37 -1.64 -14.20 -4.84
C GLU A 37 -1.77 -12.67 -4.76
N TYR A 38 -2.56 -12.16 -3.81
CA TYR A 38 -2.65 -10.72 -3.54
C TYR A 38 -1.36 -10.16 -2.94
N ALA A 39 -0.70 -10.91 -2.05
CA ALA A 39 0.60 -10.56 -1.51
C ALA A 39 1.69 -10.59 -2.60
N LYS A 40 1.65 -11.56 -3.53
CA LYS A 40 2.52 -11.58 -4.72
C LYS A 40 2.22 -10.41 -5.67
N PHE A 41 0.96 -9.97 -5.75
CA PHE A 41 0.55 -8.88 -6.62
C PHE A 41 0.88 -7.50 -6.05
N ASN A 42 0.89 -7.35 -4.72
CA ASN A 42 1.39 -6.16 -4.06
C ASN A 42 2.89 -6.32 -3.80
N ASP A 43 3.68 -5.88 -4.78
CA ASP A 43 5.12 -5.75 -4.64
C ASP A 43 5.49 -4.90 -3.40
N LYS A 44 6.70 -5.15 -2.91
CA LYS A 44 7.35 -4.50 -1.77
C LYS A 44 7.10 -2.99 -1.75
N MET A 45 6.34 -2.51 -0.77
CA MET A 45 6.02 -1.08 -0.66
C MET A 45 7.10 -0.35 0.14
N ALA A 46 7.54 0.82 -0.34
CA ALA A 46 8.40 1.74 0.38
C ALA A 46 7.59 2.86 1.05
N ASP A 47 7.97 3.21 2.28
CA ASP A 47 7.58 4.47 2.93
C ASP A 47 8.59 5.58 2.61
N ILE A 48 8.27 6.83 2.96
CA ILE A 48 9.10 8.03 2.78
C ILE A 48 10.51 7.88 3.37
N LYS A 49 10.64 7.09 4.43
CA LYS A 49 11.93 6.83 5.08
C LYS A 49 12.77 5.78 4.35
N GLY A 50 12.28 5.23 3.24
CA GLY A 50 12.93 4.15 2.50
C GLY A 50 12.81 2.77 3.17
N ALA A 51 12.00 2.67 4.22
CA ALA A 51 11.67 1.38 4.80
C ALA A 51 10.79 0.59 3.83
N ILE A 52 11.30 -0.57 3.41
CA ILE A 52 10.59 -1.51 2.57
C ILE A 52 9.76 -2.41 3.49
N TYR A 53 8.45 -2.46 3.23
CA TYR A 53 7.52 -3.32 3.93
C TYR A 53 7.02 -4.40 2.97
N ASP A 54 7.04 -5.64 3.45
CA ASP A 54 6.23 -6.68 2.83
C ASP A 54 4.78 -6.44 3.27
N VAL A 55 3.82 -6.56 2.34
CA VAL A 55 2.39 -6.28 2.65
C VAL A 55 1.86 -7.23 3.73
N ALA A 56 2.52 -8.37 3.92
CA ALA A 56 2.29 -9.28 5.04
C ALA A 56 2.55 -8.65 6.42
N ASP A 57 3.57 -7.80 6.58
CA ASP A 57 3.93 -7.21 7.89
C ASP A 57 3.00 -6.06 8.31
N VAL A 58 2.36 -5.40 7.34
CA VAL A 58 1.33 -4.35 7.58
C VAL A 58 0.05 -4.96 8.15
N ALA A 59 -0.22 -6.24 7.84
CA ALA A 59 -1.34 -6.99 8.35
C ALA A 59 -1.23 -7.28 9.86
N GLU A 60 -0.03 -7.64 10.32
CA GLU A 60 0.23 -8.03 11.71
C GLU A 60 0.35 -6.81 12.64
N SER A 61 0.99 -5.72 12.18
CA SER A 61 1.17 -4.52 13.01
C SER A 61 -0.12 -3.74 13.36
N PHE A 62 -1.25 -4.11 12.74
CA PHE A 62 -2.57 -3.53 12.98
C PHE A 62 -3.54 -4.48 13.69
N SER A 63 -3.11 -5.67 14.15
CA SER A 63 -3.97 -6.66 14.81
C SER A 63 -4.01 -6.56 16.34
N GLU A 64 -3.24 -5.68 16.96
CA GLU A 64 -3.30 -5.49 18.41
C GLU A 64 -4.52 -4.65 18.81
N GLY A 65 -5.63 -5.36 19.04
CA GLY A 65 -6.80 -4.85 19.75
C GLY A 65 -7.99 -4.54 18.85
N CYS A 66 -8.79 -5.56 18.50
CA CYS A 66 -10.25 -5.51 18.31
C CYS A 66 -10.79 -6.91 17.95
N ASP A 67 -12.02 -7.22 18.39
CA ASP A 67 -12.68 -8.53 18.37
C ASP A 67 -12.61 -9.35 17.06
N ALA A 68 -12.58 -10.67 17.24
CA ALA A 68 -12.13 -11.71 16.31
C ALA A 68 -13.06 -12.06 15.12
N ASP A 69 -14.22 -11.41 14.94
CA ASP A 69 -15.26 -11.94 14.04
C ASP A 69 -15.25 -11.42 12.59
N SER A 70 -14.21 -10.71 12.15
CA SER A 70 -13.83 -10.73 10.72
C SER A 70 -12.46 -10.09 10.49
N ILE A 71 -11.42 -10.77 10.96
CA ILE A 71 -10.03 -10.44 10.61
C ILE A 71 -9.88 -10.28 9.08
N ASP A 72 -10.63 -11.06 8.28
CA ASP A 72 -10.60 -10.99 6.82
C ASP A 72 -11.24 -9.73 6.23
N SER A 73 -12.39 -9.29 6.75
CA SER A 73 -13.00 -8.04 6.29
C SER A 73 -12.20 -6.83 6.74
N GLN A 74 -11.55 -6.90 7.91
CA GLN A 74 -10.71 -5.83 8.41
C GLN A 74 -9.35 -5.79 7.70
N TRP A 75 -8.74 -6.93 7.41
CA TRP A 75 -7.53 -7.03 6.60
C TRP A 75 -7.78 -6.51 5.19
N LEU A 76 -8.88 -6.96 4.58
CA LEU A 76 -9.29 -6.51 3.26
C LEU A 76 -9.64 -5.02 3.30
N LYS A 77 -10.40 -4.52 4.28
CA LYS A 77 -10.68 -3.07 4.41
C LYS A 77 -9.42 -2.24 4.71
N LYS A 78 -8.47 -2.74 5.52
CA LYS A 78 -7.20 -2.06 5.81
C LYS A 78 -6.27 -2.01 4.60
N ASN A 79 -6.30 -3.03 3.74
CA ASN A 79 -5.50 -3.11 2.51
C ASN A 79 -6.22 -2.62 1.23
N ILE A 80 -7.55 -2.45 1.25
CA ILE A 80 -8.36 -1.88 0.16
C ILE A 80 -8.67 -0.40 0.40
N ALA A 81 -8.66 0.10 1.64
CA ALA A 81 -8.81 1.52 1.94
C ALA A 81 -7.53 2.32 1.66
N VAL A 82 -6.84 1.97 0.58
CA VAL A 82 -5.68 2.69 0.11
C VAL A 82 -6.16 3.65 -0.98
N GLN A 83 -6.15 4.94 -0.68
CA GLN A 83 -6.54 5.93 -1.69
C GLN A 83 -5.40 6.06 -2.70
N ALA A 84 -5.72 5.88 -3.99
CA ALA A 84 -4.74 6.02 -5.06
C ALA A 84 -4.27 7.48 -5.18
N LEU A 85 -2.95 7.66 -5.26
CA LEU A 85 -2.29 8.94 -5.50
C LEU A 85 -1.55 8.89 -6.85
N PRO A 86 -1.27 10.04 -7.49
CA PRO A 86 -0.52 10.08 -8.76
C PRO A 86 0.89 9.47 -8.68
N ASN A 87 1.48 9.48 -7.48
CA ASN A 87 2.84 9.00 -7.21
C ASN A 87 2.88 7.86 -6.19
N GLY A 88 1.75 7.26 -5.83
CA GLY A 88 1.71 6.20 -4.83
C GLY A 88 0.33 5.97 -4.25
N LEU A 89 0.31 5.76 -2.95
CA LEU A 89 -0.81 5.22 -2.21
C LEU A 89 -0.90 5.91 -0.85
N CYS A 90 -2.12 6.19 -0.39
CA CYS A 90 -2.38 6.77 0.92
C CYS A 90 -2.96 5.70 1.83
N SER A 91 -2.30 5.42 2.96
CA SER A 91 -2.77 4.49 3.99
C SER A 91 -3.72 5.13 5.02
N LEU A 92 -4.20 6.36 4.77
CA LEU A 92 -5.14 7.03 5.67
C LEU A 92 -6.50 6.29 5.62
N PRO A 93 -7.02 5.80 6.77
CA PRO A 93 -8.30 5.12 6.78
C PRO A 93 -9.43 6.03 6.30
N VAL A 94 -10.27 5.53 5.38
CA VAL A 94 -11.41 6.28 4.82
C VAL A 94 -12.37 6.81 5.90
N VAL A 95 -12.44 6.13 7.06
CA VAL A 95 -13.26 6.53 8.22
C VAL A 95 -12.79 7.86 8.82
N GLN A 96 -11.50 8.22 8.69
CA GLN A 96 -10.97 9.51 9.16
C GLN A 96 -11.33 10.69 8.24
N GLY A 97 -11.99 10.44 7.10
CA GLY A 97 -12.46 11.47 6.18
C GLY A 97 -11.38 11.99 5.23
N SER A 98 -11.60 13.18 4.66
CA SER A 98 -10.71 13.79 3.68
C SER A 98 -9.42 14.33 4.32
N CYS A 99 -8.29 14.14 3.65
CA CYS A 99 -7.00 14.70 4.08
C CYS A 99 -7.04 16.23 4.15
N LEU A 100 -6.59 16.81 5.27
CA LEU A 100 -6.45 18.26 5.48
C LEU A 100 -5.17 18.84 4.86
N HIS A 101 -4.25 17.99 4.42
CA HIS A 101 -2.92 18.36 3.92
C HIS A 101 -2.72 17.96 2.46
N ALA A 102 -3.60 18.44 1.58
CA ALA A 102 -3.41 18.32 0.14
C ALA A 102 -2.02 18.86 -0.23
N ASN A 103 -1.20 18.03 -0.89
CA ASN A 103 0.20 18.26 -1.31
C ASN A 103 1.32 17.94 -0.30
N ALA A 104 1.02 17.44 0.90
CA ALA A 104 2.06 17.06 1.87
C ALA A 104 2.49 15.58 1.78
N CYS A 105 2.03 14.84 0.76
CA CYS A 105 2.19 13.39 0.66
C CYS A 105 3.64 12.93 0.75
N LEU A 106 4.59 13.63 0.10
CA LEU A 106 6.02 13.29 0.16
C LEU A 106 6.69 13.58 1.51
N THR A 107 5.94 14.10 2.48
CA THR A 107 6.37 14.31 3.87
C THR A 107 5.39 13.71 4.87
N CYS A 108 4.38 12.96 4.40
CA CYS A 108 3.28 12.43 5.20
C CYS A 108 3.54 10.98 5.61
N PRO A 109 3.48 10.62 6.90
CA PRO A 109 3.76 9.25 7.36
C PRO A 109 2.80 8.18 6.81
N ASN A 110 1.68 8.58 6.19
CA ASN A 110 0.71 7.67 5.59
C ASN A 110 0.97 7.39 4.09
N PHE A 111 2.04 7.97 3.52
CA PHE A 111 2.37 7.77 2.13
C PHE A 111 3.11 6.45 1.93
N ARG A 112 2.67 5.69 0.94
CA ARG A 112 3.31 4.44 0.52
C ARG A 112 3.48 4.46 -0.98
N THR A 113 4.53 3.85 -1.48
CA THR A 113 4.79 3.76 -2.92
C THR A 113 5.53 2.47 -3.25
N ASP A 114 5.66 2.19 -4.53
CA ASP A 114 6.22 0.93 -5.04
C ASP A 114 6.97 1.22 -6.34
N HIS A 115 7.75 0.26 -6.85
CA HIS A 115 8.57 0.35 -8.05
C HIS A 115 7.79 0.85 -9.29
N ARG A 116 6.47 0.61 -9.36
CA ARG A 116 5.59 1.12 -10.42
C ARG A 116 5.59 2.64 -10.55
N TYR A 117 5.85 3.35 -9.45
CA TYR A 117 5.89 4.81 -9.40
C TYR A 117 7.31 5.39 -9.48
N LEU A 118 8.33 4.54 -9.63
CA LEU A 118 9.73 4.96 -9.69
C LEU A 118 10.01 6.00 -10.79
N PRO A 119 9.49 5.88 -12.03
CA PRO A 119 9.67 6.90 -13.06
C PRO A 119 9.13 8.28 -12.64
N GLN A 120 7.97 8.29 -11.96
CA GLN A 120 7.32 9.51 -11.47
C GLN A 120 8.14 10.16 -10.36
N HIS A 121 8.70 9.36 -9.43
CA HIS A 121 9.58 9.88 -8.38
C HIS A 121 10.86 10.49 -8.94
N LYS A 122 11.46 9.86 -9.96
CA LYS A 122 12.65 10.39 -10.64
C LYS A 122 12.37 11.70 -11.37
N ASP A 123 11.29 11.78 -12.13
CA ASP A 123 10.86 13.02 -12.79
C ASP A 123 10.58 14.13 -11.77
N GLN A 124 9.92 13.80 -10.66
CA GLN A 124 9.66 14.74 -9.58
C GLN A 124 10.97 15.21 -8.90
N LEU A 125 11.93 14.31 -8.69
CA LEU A 125 13.25 14.65 -8.14
C LEU A 125 13.99 15.64 -9.04
N ASN A 126 14.08 15.35 -10.34
CA ASN A 126 14.73 16.22 -11.32
C ASN A 126 14.14 17.63 -11.30
N ARG A 127 12.81 17.75 -11.31
CA ARG A 127 12.13 19.05 -11.23
C ARG A 127 12.42 19.78 -9.94
N THR A 128 12.44 19.07 -8.80
CA THR A 128 12.78 19.67 -7.50
C THR A 128 14.22 20.19 -7.50
N GLU A 129 15.16 19.46 -8.09
CA GLU A 129 16.56 19.88 -8.19
C GLU A 129 16.75 21.13 -9.06
N GLU A 130 15.96 21.33 -10.11
CA GLU A 130 15.95 22.55 -10.92
C GLU A 130 15.40 23.78 -10.16
N ILE A 131 14.44 23.56 -9.26
CA ILE A 131 13.76 24.64 -8.51
C ILE A 131 14.64 25.17 -7.37
N ILE A 132 15.43 24.32 -6.70
CA ILE A 132 16.33 24.68 -5.59
C ILE A 132 17.28 25.86 -5.92
N PRO A 133 18.07 25.85 -7.02
CA PRO A 133 18.98 26.96 -7.34
C PRO A 133 18.21 28.26 -7.65
N THR A 134 17.02 28.15 -8.24
CA THR A 134 16.13 29.29 -8.48
C THR A 134 15.62 29.89 -7.16
N CYS A 135 15.26 29.05 -6.19
CA CYS A 135 14.83 29.52 -4.86
C CYS A 135 15.99 30.19 -4.10
N SER A 136 17.20 29.62 -4.21
CA SER A 136 18.41 30.16 -3.57
C SER A 136 18.77 31.53 -4.14
N SER A 137 18.84 31.68 -5.47
CA SER A 137 19.17 32.96 -6.12
C SER A 137 18.15 34.07 -5.86
N LYS A 138 16.86 33.73 -5.68
CA LYS A 138 15.78 34.68 -5.36
C LYS A 138 15.58 34.93 -3.86
N GLY A 139 16.34 34.26 -2.98
CA GLY A 139 16.21 34.40 -1.53
C GLY A 139 14.91 33.86 -0.94
N TRP A 140 14.25 32.91 -1.58
CA TRP A 140 12.98 32.32 -1.11
C TRP A 140 13.20 31.24 -0.05
N ALA A 141 13.66 31.64 1.14
CA ALA A 141 14.09 30.75 2.21
C ALA A 141 13.09 29.61 2.53
N ARG A 142 11.80 29.92 2.70
CA ARG A 142 10.79 28.90 3.02
C ARG A 142 10.55 27.90 1.89
N LYS A 143 10.61 28.34 0.63
CA LYS A 143 10.47 27.45 -0.53
C LYS A 143 11.70 26.58 -0.69
N LEU A 144 12.88 27.13 -0.44
CA LEU A 144 14.13 26.38 -0.47
C LEU A 144 14.09 25.23 0.54
N GLU A 145 13.79 25.53 1.80
CA GLU A 145 13.69 24.51 2.88
C GLU A 145 12.68 23.41 2.54
N MET A 146 11.52 23.78 2.00
CA MET A 146 10.49 22.81 1.65
C MET A 146 10.91 21.91 0.47
N ASN A 147 11.56 22.47 -0.55
CA ASN A 147 12.06 21.68 -1.69
C ASN A 147 13.23 20.78 -1.28
N GLU A 148 14.08 21.19 -0.35
CA GLU A 148 15.15 20.34 0.19
C GLU A 148 14.59 19.14 0.95
N LYS A 149 13.54 19.33 1.77
CA LYS A 149 12.84 18.22 2.45
C LYS A 149 12.19 17.25 1.46
N ILE A 150 11.57 17.77 0.41
CA ILE A 150 10.98 16.96 -0.67
C ILE A 150 12.08 16.18 -1.39
N LYS A 151 13.20 16.82 -1.73
CA LYS A 151 14.35 16.17 -2.36
C LYS A 151 14.87 15.00 -1.52
N GLN A 152 15.11 15.23 -0.22
CA GLN A 152 15.57 14.17 0.68
C GLN A 152 14.59 12.99 0.74
N SER A 153 13.29 13.29 0.82
CA SER A 153 12.25 12.27 0.85
C SER A 153 12.22 11.43 -0.43
N LEU A 154 12.37 12.07 -1.60
CA LEU A 154 12.41 11.37 -2.89
C LEU A 154 13.66 10.49 -3.02
N VAL A 155 14.83 10.97 -2.59
CA VAL A 155 16.07 10.17 -2.58
C VAL A 155 15.90 8.92 -1.71
N ASN A 156 15.39 9.09 -0.48
CA ASN A 156 15.14 7.98 0.44
C ASN A 156 14.16 6.94 -0.10
N ILE A 157 13.21 7.35 -0.96
CA ILE A 157 12.27 6.43 -1.62
C ILE A 157 12.94 5.73 -2.80
N ILE A 158 13.70 6.46 -3.62
CA ILE A 158 14.26 5.95 -4.87
C ILE A 158 15.37 4.94 -4.61
N GLU A 159 16.31 5.23 -3.70
CA GLU A 159 17.45 4.36 -3.39
C GLU A 159 17.04 2.88 -3.09
N PRO A 160 16.14 2.60 -2.14
CA PRO A 160 15.74 1.22 -1.84
C PRO A 160 14.91 0.56 -2.95
N LEU A 161 14.22 1.34 -3.79
CA LEU A 161 13.43 0.81 -4.90
C LEU A 161 14.27 0.50 -6.15
N GLU A 162 15.48 1.07 -6.26
CA GLU A 162 16.43 0.77 -7.34
C GLU A 162 17.31 -0.46 -7.06
N VAL A 163 17.59 -0.73 -5.79
CA VAL A 163 18.42 -1.86 -5.37
C VAL A 163 17.57 -3.13 -5.40
N LYS A 164 17.64 -3.85 -6.52
CA LYS A 164 16.95 -5.11 -6.80
C LYS A 164 17.49 -6.29 -6.01
#